data_AF-A0A7K2MAX1-F1
#
_entry.id   AF-A0A7K2MAX1-F1
#
_cell.length_a   1.000
_cell.length_b   1.000
_cell.length_c   1.000
_cell.angle_alpha   90.00
_cell.angle_beta   90.00
_cell.angle_gamma   90.00
#
_symmetry.space_group_name_H-M   'P 1'
#
loop_
_entity.id
_entity.type
_entity.pdbx_description
1 polymer ?
#
loop_
_entity_poly.entity_id
_entity_poly.type
_entity_poly.pdbx_seq_one_letter_code
_entity_poly.pdbx_strand_id
1 'polypeptide(L)'
;MRILIAAAGSRGDIAPYTGLGAALRRAGHDVALATTGAFAPLVQAAGLEFRALPADPAGHGGGAGRRELLRAAAAFVTDLGQGFADATAEGADLLLLSTTTAPLGWHLAEATGIPSLGVYLQPTAPTGDFPPVVTGAGSLGRLGNRMAGRFALRMADRVYTRAVTELRQRLELPPLSPSAMRRRRERADWPVLHGFSTALVPRPADWRPGLEVVGNWWPHHDPAAQLPPRLEDFLRSGPRPVLITFGSMAAGEGERLSEIAVRALRRAGLRGILQTGSAGLAAESDDVRTIGDVP
;
A
#
# COMPACT_ATOMS: atom_id res chain seq x y z
N MET A 1 7.72 23.17 -5.34
CA MET A 1 7.36 22.17 -6.37
C MET A 1 6.06 21.55 -5.96
N ARG A 2 5.20 21.25 -6.94
CA ARG A 2 3.98 20.46 -6.78
C ARG A 2 4.31 18.98 -6.93
N ILE A 3 4.09 18.19 -5.89
CA ILE A 3 4.40 16.76 -5.87
C ILE A 3 3.09 16.01 -5.79
N LEU A 4 2.86 15.09 -6.73
CA LEU A 4 1.73 14.17 -6.69
C LEU A 4 2.21 12.79 -6.26
N ILE A 5 1.77 12.35 -5.08
CA ILE A 5 1.91 10.97 -4.63
C ILE A 5 0.68 10.20 -5.11
N ALA A 6 0.86 9.09 -5.80
CA ALA A 6 -0.26 8.26 -6.25
C ALA A 6 -0.18 6.87 -5.61
N ALA A 7 -1.22 6.47 -4.89
CA ALA A 7 -1.30 5.18 -4.23
C ALA A 7 -2.72 4.62 -4.23
N ALA A 8 -2.84 3.33 -4.56
CA ALA A 8 -4.10 2.60 -4.53
C ALA A 8 -3.92 1.28 -3.78
N GLY A 9 -4.84 0.98 -2.87
CA GLY A 9 -4.80 -0.23 -2.06
C GLY A 9 -5.53 -0.07 -0.74
N SER A 10 -5.13 -0.88 0.23
CA SER A 10 -5.63 -0.89 1.60
C SER A 10 -5.03 0.25 2.44
N ARG A 11 -5.43 0.33 3.71
CA ARG A 11 -4.87 1.33 4.64
C ARG A 11 -3.35 1.25 4.75
N GLY A 12 -2.76 0.04 4.73
CA GLY A 12 -1.31 -0.16 4.79
C GLY A 12 -0.59 0.36 3.54
N ASP A 13 -1.29 0.44 2.42
CA ASP A 13 -0.76 1.00 1.17
C ASP A 13 -0.88 2.53 1.13
N ILE A 14 -1.72 3.16 1.95
CA ILE A 14 -1.99 4.60 1.88
C ILE A 14 -1.38 5.36 3.06
N ALA A 15 -1.55 4.86 4.28
CA ALA A 15 -1.19 5.58 5.49
C ALA A 15 0.30 6.00 5.54
N PRO A 16 1.29 5.18 5.13
CA PRO A 16 2.68 5.62 5.12
C PRO A 16 2.96 6.87 4.26
N TYR A 17 2.21 7.05 3.17
CA TYR A 17 2.37 8.21 2.29
C TYR A 17 1.88 9.52 2.90
N THR A 18 1.04 9.46 3.93
CA THR A 18 0.59 10.68 4.61
C THR A 18 1.74 11.28 5.43
N GLY A 19 2.57 10.44 6.06
CA GLY A 19 3.76 10.89 6.76
C GLY A 19 4.87 11.35 5.81
N LEU A 20 5.09 10.63 4.70
CA LEU A 20 5.99 11.08 3.64
C LEU A 20 5.56 12.45 3.08
N GLY A 21 4.27 12.60 2.76
CA GLY A 21 3.71 13.84 2.24
C GLY A 21 3.81 14.98 3.23
N ALA A 22 3.51 14.74 4.52
CA ALA A 22 3.67 15.75 5.57
C ALA A 22 5.13 16.20 5.72
N ALA A 23 6.10 15.29 5.57
CA ALA A 23 7.52 15.63 5.59
C ALA A 23 7.93 16.47 4.37
N LEU A 24 7.47 16.12 3.16
CA LEU A 24 7.70 16.91 1.94
C LEU A 24 7.07 18.30 2.05
N ARG A 25 5.87 18.40 2.62
CA ARG A 25 5.21 19.69 2.87
C ARG A 25 6.02 20.56 3.85
N ARG A 26 6.51 19.98 4.95
CA ARG A 26 7.41 20.69 5.88
C ARG A 26 8.72 21.14 5.21
N ALA A 27 9.15 20.46 4.16
CA ALA A 27 10.30 20.86 3.34
C ALA A 27 9.97 21.97 2.31
N GLY A 28 8.75 22.50 2.29
CA GLY A 28 8.34 23.62 1.43
C GLY A 28 7.79 23.19 0.06
N HIS A 29 7.27 21.97 -0.06
CA HIS A 29 6.61 21.50 -1.27
C HIS A 29 5.07 21.54 -1.14
N ASP A 30 4.39 21.75 -2.26
CA ASP A 30 2.94 21.58 -2.36
C ASP A 30 2.68 20.11 -2.67
N VAL A 31 1.96 19.40 -1.81
CA VAL A 31 1.85 17.93 -1.91
C VAL A 31 0.39 17.52 -1.99
N ALA A 32 0.08 16.78 -3.06
CA ALA A 32 -1.18 16.08 -3.24
C ALA A 32 -0.97 14.57 -3.10
N LEU A 33 -1.94 13.87 -2.51
CA LEU A 33 -2.00 12.42 -2.46
C LEU A 33 -3.28 11.94 -3.16
N ALA A 34 -3.07 11.29 -4.31
CA ALA A 34 -4.12 10.64 -5.08
C ALA A 34 -4.38 9.23 -4.56
N THR A 35 -5.60 9.00 -4.07
CA THR A 35 -6.04 7.71 -3.53
C THR A 35 -7.57 7.58 -3.50
N THR A 36 -8.10 6.46 -3.00
CA THR A 36 -9.55 6.23 -2.93
C THR A 36 -10.23 7.18 -1.93
N GLY A 37 -11.48 7.56 -2.21
CA GLY A 37 -12.23 8.53 -1.40
C GLY A 37 -12.35 8.18 0.09
N ALA A 38 -12.31 6.88 0.43
CA ALA A 38 -12.37 6.41 1.82
C ALA A 38 -11.19 6.93 2.68
N PHE A 39 -10.05 7.27 2.07
CA PHE A 39 -8.87 7.78 2.77
C PHE A 39 -8.75 9.32 2.72
N ALA A 40 -9.70 10.04 2.11
CA ALA A 40 -9.66 11.50 2.06
C ALA A 40 -9.47 12.16 3.45
N PRO A 41 -10.18 11.72 4.53
CA PRO A 41 -9.94 12.27 5.87
C PRO A 41 -8.51 12.07 6.36
N LEU A 42 -7.89 10.93 6.06
CA LEU A 42 -6.52 10.61 6.46
C LEU A 42 -5.50 11.50 5.72
N VAL A 43 -5.74 11.77 4.42
CA VAL A 43 -4.92 12.67 3.61
C VAL A 43 -5.01 14.11 4.12
N GLN A 44 -6.23 14.57 4.37
CA GLN A 44 -6.52 15.93 4.84
C GLN A 44 -5.99 16.18 6.26
N ALA A 45 -6.03 15.17 7.15
CA ALA A 45 -5.46 15.27 8.49
C ALA A 45 -3.93 15.48 8.45
N ALA A 46 -3.24 14.92 7.45
CA ALA A 46 -1.83 15.22 7.19
C ALA A 46 -1.60 16.58 6.51
N GLY A 47 -2.68 17.30 6.24
CA GLY A 47 -2.68 18.60 5.58
C GLY A 47 -2.17 18.54 4.15
N LEU A 48 -2.47 17.45 3.45
CA LEU A 48 -2.16 17.27 2.04
C LEU A 48 -3.41 17.53 1.20
N GLU A 49 -3.23 17.94 -0.05
CA GLU A 49 -4.31 17.99 -1.02
C GLU A 49 -4.76 16.55 -1.35
N PHE A 50 -6.07 16.30 -1.31
CA PHE A 50 -6.61 15.01 -1.71
C PHE A 50 -7.04 15.04 -3.17
N ARG A 51 -6.58 14.07 -3.96
CA ARG A 51 -7.08 13.82 -5.32
C ARG A 51 -7.75 12.46 -5.39
N ALA A 52 -8.93 12.40 -5.98
CA ALA A 52 -9.70 11.16 -6.01
C ALA A 52 -9.15 10.19 -7.06
N LEU A 53 -8.95 8.94 -6.64
CA LEU A 53 -8.82 7.78 -7.54
C LEU A 53 -10.04 6.87 -7.37
N PRO A 54 -10.42 6.12 -8.43
CA PRO A 54 -11.48 5.12 -8.35
C PRO A 54 -11.23 4.14 -7.22
N ALA A 55 -12.29 3.84 -6.47
CA ALA A 55 -12.26 2.82 -5.43
C ALA A 55 -12.31 1.42 -6.05
N ASP A 56 -11.72 0.43 -5.38
CA ASP A 56 -11.91 -0.97 -5.76
C ASP A 56 -13.35 -1.38 -5.42
N PRO A 57 -14.20 -1.70 -6.41
CA PRO A 57 -15.57 -2.14 -6.15
C PRO A 57 -15.61 -3.54 -5.51
N ALA A 58 -14.52 -4.32 -5.61
CA ALA A 58 -14.41 -5.65 -5.00
C ALA A 58 -13.99 -5.53 -3.53
N GLY A 59 -14.80 -4.82 -2.73
CA GLY A 59 -14.69 -4.87 -1.28
C GLY A 59 -14.80 -6.31 -0.79
N HIS A 60 -13.68 -6.92 -0.42
CA HIS A 60 -13.52 -8.12 0.43
C HIS A 60 -14.70 -9.12 0.39
N GLY A 61 -15.07 -9.60 -0.80
CA GLY A 61 -16.14 -10.58 -1.00
C GLY A 61 -15.59 -11.95 -1.36
N GLY A 62 -15.70 -12.91 -0.43
CA GLY A 62 -15.30 -14.30 -0.63
C GLY A 62 -16.15 -15.03 -1.68
N GLY A 63 -15.53 -15.99 -2.37
CA GLY A 63 -16.22 -16.98 -3.23
C GLY A 63 -15.89 -16.94 -4.72
N ALA A 64 -15.23 -15.90 -5.22
CA ALA A 64 -14.93 -15.77 -6.64
C ALA A 64 -13.76 -16.70 -7.08
N GLY A 65 -13.95 -17.43 -8.18
CA GLY A 65 -12.88 -18.24 -8.78
C GLY A 65 -11.73 -17.38 -9.29
N ARG A 66 -10.50 -17.92 -9.37
CA ARG A 66 -9.27 -17.21 -9.79
C ARG A 66 -9.44 -16.35 -11.06
N ARG A 67 -10.24 -16.81 -12.02
CA ARG A 67 -10.50 -16.08 -13.28
C ARG A 67 -11.33 -14.81 -13.07
N GLU A 68 -12.33 -14.88 -12.21
CA GLU A 68 -13.22 -13.75 -11.90
C GLU A 68 -12.47 -12.68 -11.11
N LEU A 69 -11.68 -13.09 -10.11
CA LEU A 69 -10.79 -12.20 -9.38
C LEU A 69 -9.82 -11.45 -10.32
N LEU A 70 -9.21 -12.16 -11.27
CA LEU A 70 -8.32 -11.54 -12.25
C LEU A 70 -9.05 -10.55 -13.18
N ARG A 71 -10.31 -10.83 -13.54
CA ARG A 71 -11.12 -9.89 -14.35
C ARG A 71 -11.49 -8.65 -13.54
N ALA A 72 -11.92 -8.82 -12.30
CA ALA A 72 -12.22 -7.71 -11.39
C ALA A 72 -10.99 -6.83 -11.18
N ALA A 73 -9.83 -7.44 -10.89
CA ALA A 73 -8.57 -6.72 -10.77
C ALA A 73 -8.19 -5.97 -12.06
N ALA A 74 -8.36 -6.57 -13.23
CA ALA A 74 -8.08 -5.91 -14.50
C ALA A 74 -9.03 -4.73 -14.79
N ALA A 75 -10.31 -4.86 -14.44
CA ALA A 75 -11.28 -3.77 -14.54
C ALA A 75 -10.92 -2.62 -13.61
N PHE A 76 -10.67 -2.92 -12.33
CA PHE A 76 -10.24 -1.93 -11.33
C PHE A 76 -8.96 -1.20 -11.77
N VAL A 77 -7.94 -1.92 -12.25
CA VAL A 77 -6.69 -1.31 -12.74
C VAL A 77 -6.94 -0.42 -13.98
N THR A 78 -7.96 -0.75 -14.79
CA THR A 78 -8.35 0.08 -15.95
C THR A 78 -8.99 1.39 -15.49
N ASP A 79 -9.95 1.32 -14.56
CA ASP A 79 -10.57 2.52 -13.98
C ASP A 79 -9.52 3.38 -13.26
N LEU A 80 -8.64 2.75 -12.48
CA LEU A 80 -7.50 3.39 -11.82
C LEU A 80 -6.61 4.14 -12.81
N GLY A 81 -6.34 3.58 -14.00
CA GLY A 81 -5.60 4.24 -15.06
C GLY A 81 -6.26 5.52 -15.55
N GLN A 82 -7.59 5.51 -15.71
CA GLN A 82 -8.35 6.68 -16.14
C GLN A 82 -8.38 7.75 -15.06
N GLY A 83 -8.73 7.40 -13.82
CA GLY A 83 -8.76 8.35 -12.73
C GLY A 83 -7.37 8.90 -12.37
N PHE A 84 -6.30 8.13 -12.59
CA PHE A 84 -4.94 8.64 -12.40
C PHE A 84 -4.55 9.66 -13.47
N ALA A 85 -5.01 9.51 -14.71
CA ALA A 85 -4.84 10.54 -15.73
C ALA A 85 -5.56 11.84 -15.34
N ASP A 86 -6.78 11.74 -14.80
CA ASP A 86 -7.55 12.90 -14.30
C ASP A 86 -6.82 13.60 -13.15
N ALA A 87 -6.38 12.85 -12.13
CA ALA A 87 -5.65 13.39 -10.98
C ALA A 87 -4.31 14.05 -11.37
N THR A 88 -3.71 13.62 -12.48
CA THR A 88 -2.47 14.21 -13.01
C THR A 88 -2.74 15.49 -13.81
N ALA A 89 -3.93 15.64 -14.40
CA ALA A 89 -4.30 16.80 -15.22
C ALA A 89 -4.34 18.12 -14.43
N GLU A 90 -4.55 18.05 -13.12
CA GLU A 90 -4.45 19.18 -12.19
C GLU A 90 -3.01 19.72 -12.03
N GLY A 91 -2.03 19.04 -12.62
CA GLY A 91 -0.64 19.44 -12.69
C GLY A 91 0.20 18.91 -11.52
N ALA A 92 1.45 18.58 -11.84
CA ALA A 92 2.50 18.21 -10.90
C ALA A 92 3.87 18.46 -11.56
N ASP A 93 4.88 18.73 -10.74
CA ASP A 93 6.27 18.87 -11.17
C ASP A 93 7.06 17.57 -10.92
N LEU A 94 6.52 16.66 -10.08
CA LEU A 94 7.09 15.35 -9.77
C LEU A 94 5.99 14.33 -9.43
N LEU A 95 6.10 13.11 -9.97
CA LEU A 95 5.23 11.98 -9.61
C LEU A 95 5.96 10.98 -8.69
N LEU A 96 5.39 10.73 -7.51
CA LEU A 96 5.81 9.67 -6.60
C LEU A 96 4.84 8.49 -6.73
N LEU A 97 5.34 7.37 -7.25
CA LEU A 97 4.51 6.24 -7.66
C LEU A 97 4.66 5.06 -6.70
N SER A 98 3.57 4.65 -6.07
CA SER A 98 3.51 3.38 -5.33
C SER A 98 3.67 2.17 -6.24
N THR A 99 3.86 0.98 -5.67
CA THR A 99 3.97 -0.27 -6.45
C THR A 99 2.73 -0.54 -7.33
N THR A 100 1.52 -0.13 -6.89
CA THR A 100 0.28 -0.35 -7.64
C THR A 100 0.06 0.69 -8.74
N THR A 101 0.52 1.92 -8.55
CA THR A 101 0.30 3.00 -9.53
C THR A 101 1.46 3.15 -10.50
N ALA A 102 2.68 2.69 -10.18
CA ALA A 102 3.85 2.82 -11.04
C ALA A 102 3.69 2.29 -12.47
N PRO A 103 3.10 1.10 -12.71
CA PRO A 103 2.91 0.60 -14.06
C PRO A 103 2.06 1.52 -14.95
N LEU A 104 1.12 2.26 -14.37
CA LEU A 104 0.29 3.25 -15.07
C LEU A 104 1.02 4.60 -15.17
N GLY A 105 1.63 5.03 -14.06
CA GLY A 105 2.32 6.31 -13.96
C GLY A 105 3.53 6.45 -14.88
N TRP A 106 4.19 5.34 -15.27
CA TRP A 106 5.24 5.39 -16.30
C TRP A 106 4.75 5.88 -17.65
N HIS A 107 3.49 5.61 -18.00
CA HIS A 107 2.90 6.06 -19.27
C HIS A 107 2.45 7.52 -19.16
N LEU A 108 1.92 7.93 -18.00
CA LEU A 108 1.62 9.34 -17.72
C LEU A 108 2.87 10.20 -17.73
N ALA A 109 3.96 9.75 -17.11
CA ALA A 109 5.25 10.44 -17.15
C ALA A 109 5.83 10.53 -18.57
N GLU A 110 5.59 9.53 -19.43
CA GLU A 110 5.99 9.60 -20.86
C GLU A 110 5.17 10.64 -21.63
N ALA A 111 3.85 10.69 -21.42
CA ALA A 111 2.97 11.64 -22.10
C ALA A 111 3.19 13.09 -21.67
N THR A 112 3.39 13.31 -20.36
CA THR A 112 3.45 14.65 -19.75
C THR A 112 4.87 15.20 -19.66
N GLY A 113 5.89 14.35 -19.77
CA GLY A 113 7.28 14.72 -19.51
C GLY A 113 7.61 14.95 -18.02
N ILE A 114 6.65 14.75 -17.11
CA ILE A 114 6.86 14.96 -15.67
C ILE A 114 7.83 13.88 -15.15
N PRO A 115 8.91 14.26 -14.45
CA PRO A 115 9.80 13.29 -13.82
C PRO A 115 9.05 12.44 -12.80
N SER A 116 9.49 11.20 -12.64
CA SER A 116 8.84 10.26 -11.71
C SER A 116 9.87 9.38 -11.02
N LEU A 117 9.53 8.92 -9.81
CA LEU A 117 10.29 7.91 -9.09
C LEU A 117 9.35 7.00 -8.28
N GLY A 118 9.81 5.79 -7.99
CA GLY A 118 9.06 4.80 -7.23
C GLY A 118 9.22 5.03 -5.74
N VAL A 119 8.11 4.96 -5.00
CA VAL A 119 8.11 5.04 -3.54
C VAL A 119 7.47 3.76 -3.01
N TYR A 120 8.24 2.69 -2.85
CA TYR A 120 7.68 1.34 -2.63
C TYR A 120 7.72 0.94 -1.16
N LEU A 121 6.63 0.39 -0.63
CA LEU A 121 6.55 -0.07 0.75
C LEU A 121 6.99 -1.53 0.93
N GLN A 122 7.31 -2.22 -0.17
CA GLN A 122 7.62 -3.64 -0.19
C GLN A 122 8.72 -3.94 -1.22
N PRO A 123 9.57 -4.95 -0.99
CA PRO A 123 10.66 -5.33 -1.88
C PRO A 123 10.15 -6.15 -3.09
N THR A 124 9.51 -5.50 -4.06
CA THR A 124 8.88 -6.19 -5.20
C THR A 124 9.83 -6.47 -6.37
N ALA A 125 11.04 -5.92 -6.34
CA ALA A 125 12.07 -6.20 -7.34
C ALA A 125 12.58 -7.66 -7.21
N PRO A 126 12.64 -8.44 -8.31
CA PRO A 126 13.10 -9.83 -8.26
C PRO A 126 14.53 -9.95 -7.73
N THR A 127 14.71 -10.83 -6.76
CA THR A 127 15.99 -11.13 -6.11
C THR A 127 16.11 -12.63 -5.84
N GLY A 128 17.34 -13.11 -5.64
CA GLY A 128 17.59 -14.44 -5.12
C GLY A 128 17.43 -14.58 -3.60
N ASP A 129 17.49 -13.49 -2.84
CA ASP A 129 17.66 -13.56 -1.38
C ASP A 129 16.37 -13.97 -0.65
N PHE A 130 15.19 -13.72 -1.25
CA PHE A 130 13.87 -14.17 -0.74
C PHE A 130 12.86 -14.41 -1.88
N PRO A 131 11.82 -15.22 -1.65
CA PRO A 131 10.77 -15.44 -2.65
C PRO A 131 9.96 -14.16 -2.91
N PRO A 132 9.27 -14.06 -4.06
CA PRO A 132 8.38 -12.95 -4.36
C PRO A 132 7.33 -12.73 -3.27
N VAL A 133 7.03 -11.46 -2.97
CA VAL A 133 6.05 -11.07 -1.93
C VAL A 133 4.69 -11.74 -2.11
N VAL A 134 4.33 -12.05 -3.36
CA VAL A 134 3.04 -12.68 -3.72
C VAL A 134 3.01 -14.21 -3.56
N THR A 135 4.14 -14.88 -3.34
CA THR A 135 4.23 -16.36 -3.29
C THR A 135 4.36 -16.94 -1.88
N GLY A 136 4.31 -16.10 -0.84
CA GLY A 136 4.47 -16.51 0.56
C GLY A 136 5.92 -16.80 0.96
N ALA A 137 6.11 -17.43 2.13
CA ALA A 137 7.42 -17.58 2.77
C ALA A 137 8.30 -18.73 2.23
N GLY A 138 7.81 -19.55 1.30
CA GLY A 138 8.55 -20.68 0.76
C GLY A 138 9.67 -20.25 -0.18
N SER A 139 10.93 -20.56 0.14
CA SER A 139 12.10 -20.25 -0.69
C SER A 139 12.43 -21.41 -1.63
N LEU A 140 12.66 -21.10 -2.91
CA LEU A 140 13.11 -22.06 -3.94
C LEU A 140 14.63 -21.97 -4.20
N GLY A 141 15.38 -21.36 -3.27
CA GLY A 141 16.78 -21.01 -3.45
C GLY A 141 16.98 -19.80 -4.38
N ARG A 142 18.22 -19.30 -4.47
CA ARG A 142 18.51 -18.01 -5.11
C ARG A 142 18.04 -17.90 -6.56
N LEU A 143 18.35 -18.91 -7.38
CA LEU A 143 17.92 -18.91 -8.77
C LEU A 143 16.39 -19.06 -8.90
N GLY A 144 15.80 -19.94 -8.10
CA GLY A 144 14.35 -20.19 -8.07
C GLY A 144 13.55 -18.96 -7.68
N ASN A 145 13.94 -18.27 -6.60
CA ASN A 145 13.34 -17.03 -6.13
C ASN A 145 13.37 -15.94 -7.20
N ARG A 146 14.52 -15.76 -7.85
CA ARG A 146 14.68 -14.75 -8.91
C ARG A 146 13.81 -15.05 -10.13
N MET A 147 13.72 -16.31 -10.54
CA MET A 147 12.84 -16.74 -11.64
C MET A 147 11.37 -16.57 -11.28
N ALA A 148 10.97 -16.95 -10.08
CA ALA A 148 9.62 -16.76 -9.57
C ALA A 148 9.24 -15.27 -9.55
N GLY A 149 10.16 -14.38 -9.15
CA GLY A 149 9.93 -12.93 -9.15
C GLY A 149 9.73 -12.37 -10.55
N ARG A 150 10.56 -12.78 -11.50
CA ARG A 150 10.38 -12.40 -12.91
C ARG A 150 9.05 -12.91 -13.47
N PHE A 151 8.62 -14.11 -13.08
CA PHE A 151 7.33 -14.65 -13.46
C PHE A 151 6.18 -13.86 -12.84
N ALA A 152 6.26 -13.52 -11.54
CA ALA A 152 5.27 -12.70 -10.85
C ALA A 152 5.10 -11.33 -11.54
N LEU A 153 6.20 -10.66 -11.91
CA LEU A 153 6.14 -9.41 -12.65
C LEU A 153 5.47 -9.54 -14.03
N ARG A 154 5.72 -10.65 -14.76
CA ARG A 154 5.01 -10.92 -16.03
C ARG A 154 3.53 -11.17 -15.83
N MET A 155 3.14 -11.82 -14.74
CA MET A 155 1.74 -12.02 -14.40
C MET A 155 1.07 -10.70 -14.03
N ALA A 156 1.76 -9.83 -13.29
CA ALA A 156 1.30 -8.47 -13.02
C ALA A 156 1.07 -7.72 -14.35
N ASP A 157 2.04 -7.70 -15.29
CA ASP A 157 1.86 -7.02 -16.59
C ASP A 157 0.58 -7.44 -17.32
N ARG A 158 0.24 -8.72 -17.27
CA ARG A 158 -0.97 -9.23 -17.93
C ARG A 158 -2.22 -8.53 -17.39
N VAL A 159 -2.30 -8.33 -16.07
CA VAL A 159 -3.41 -7.60 -15.42
C VAL A 159 -3.47 -6.14 -15.92
N TYR A 160 -2.33 -5.49 -16.10
CA TYR A 160 -2.26 -4.10 -16.57
C TYR A 160 -2.45 -3.93 -18.08
N THR A 161 -2.53 -5.01 -18.87
CA THR A 161 -2.51 -4.92 -20.35
C THR A 161 -3.63 -4.06 -20.90
N ARG A 162 -4.86 -4.27 -20.43
CA ARG A 162 -6.03 -3.51 -20.88
C ARG A 162 -5.92 -2.04 -20.48
N ALA A 163 -5.66 -1.80 -19.19
CA ALA A 163 -5.50 -0.46 -18.63
C ALA A 163 -4.42 0.35 -19.37
N VAL A 164 -3.25 -0.23 -19.62
CA VAL A 164 -2.16 0.43 -20.36
C VAL A 164 -2.56 0.71 -21.81
N THR A 165 -3.27 -0.21 -22.47
CA THR A 165 -3.72 -0.01 -23.85
C THR A 165 -4.68 1.18 -23.93
N GLU A 166 -5.71 1.20 -23.07
CA GLU A 166 -6.70 2.29 -23.05
C GLU A 166 -6.08 3.62 -22.60
N LEU A 167 -5.22 3.60 -21.57
CA LEU A 167 -4.52 4.78 -21.09
C LEU A 167 -3.62 5.37 -22.17
N ARG A 168 -2.86 4.55 -22.90
CA ARG A 168 -2.00 5.04 -24.00
C ARG A 168 -2.79 5.62 -25.16
N GLN A 169 -3.94 5.04 -25.49
CA GLN A 169 -4.86 5.60 -26.49
C GLN A 169 -5.36 6.98 -26.05
N ARG A 170 -5.81 7.11 -24.80
CA ARG A 170 -6.24 8.39 -24.22
C ARG A 170 -5.12 9.45 -24.22
N LEU A 171 -3.89 9.04 -23.96
CA LEU A 171 -2.72 9.90 -23.94
C LEU A 171 -2.09 10.12 -25.33
N GLU A 172 -2.72 9.62 -26.39
CA GLU A 172 -2.24 9.71 -27.78
C GLU A 172 -0.82 9.15 -27.98
N LEU A 173 -0.42 8.16 -27.16
CA LEU A 173 0.88 7.52 -27.23
C LEU A 173 0.86 6.29 -28.14
N PRO A 174 1.94 6.02 -28.89
CA PRO A 174 2.06 4.80 -29.70
C PRO A 174 1.89 3.53 -28.84
N PRO A 175 1.31 2.44 -29.37
CA PRO A 175 1.11 1.20 -28.61
C PRO A 175 2.42 0.66 -28.00
N LEU A 176 2.37 0.30 -26.71
CA LEU A 176 3.50 -0.30 -26.01
C LEU A 176 2.99 -1.24 -24.91
N SER A 177 3.51 -2.46 -24.86
CA SER A 177 3.12 -3.41 -23.82
C SER A 177 3.64 -2.99 -22.42
N PRO A 178 2.93 -3.32 -21.32
CA PRO A 178 3.40 -3.05 -19.96
C PRO A 178 4.81 -3.63 -19.71
N SER A 179 5.06 -4.85 -20.20
CA SER A 179 6.36 -5.50 -20.06
C SER A 179 7.50 -4.76 -20.77
N ALA A 180 7.22 -4.15 -21.92
CA ALA A 180 8.20 -3.37 -22.67
C ALA A 180 8.49 -2.04 -21.97
N MET A 181 7.46 -1.37 -21.44
CA MET A 181 7.64 -0.18 -20.62
C MET A 181 8.46 -0.47 -19.36
N ARG A 182 8.13 -1.54 -18.61
CA ARG A 182 8.93 -1.93 -17.44
C ARG A 182 10.39 -2.16 -17.82
N ARG A 183 10.68 -2.92 -18.88
CA ARG A 183 12.06 -3.15 -19.34
C ARG A 183 12.77 -1.85 -19.71
N ARG A 184 12.06 -0.88 -20.30
CA ARG A 184 12.60 0.46 -20.60
C ARG A 184 12.99 1.19 -19.30
N ARG A 185 12.12 1.15 -18.29
CA ARG A 185 12.38 1.78 -16.97
C ARG A 185 13.52 1.10 -16.21
N GLU A 186 13.61 -0.24 -16.26
CA GLU A 186 14.72 -1.00 -15.68
C GLU A 186 16.06 -0.67 -16.36
N ARG A 187 16.10 -0.54 -17.69
CA ARG A 187 17.32 -0.17 -18.44
C ARG A 187 17.74 1.27 -18.22
N ALA A 188 16.80 2.15 -17.89
CA ALA A 188 17.07 3.55 -17.57
C ALA A 188 17.37 3.77 -16.08
N ASP A 189 17.58 2.69 -15.32
CA ASP A 189 17.79 2.72 -13.86
C ASP A 189 16.79 3.60 -13.10
N TRP A 190 15.53 3.59 -13.55
CA TRP A 190 14.47 4.43 -12.97
C TRP A 190 14.44 4.30 -11.44
N PRO A 191 14.56 5.41 -10.69
CA PRO A 191 14.83 5.34 -9.26
C PRO A 191 13.62 4.84 -8.47
N VAL A 192 13.89 4.02 -7.45
CA VAL A 192 12.90 3.52 -6.49
C VAL A 192 13.46 3.63 -5.09
N LEU A 193 12.79 4.40 -4.25
CA LEU A 193 13.05 4.50 -2.82
C LEU A 193 12.08 3.57 -2.09
N HIS A 194 12.61 2.69 -1.24
CA HIS A 194 11.80 1.77 -0.47
C HIS A 194 11.61 2.26 0.97
N GLY A 195 10.36 2.45 1.35
CA GLY A 195 9.91 2.96 2.65
C GLY A 195 9.84 1.91 3.75
N PHE A 196 10.81 0.99 3.81
CA PHE A 196 10.93 -0.02 4.87
C PHE A 196 12.35 -0.07 5.45
N SER A 197 12.52 -0.72 6.60
CA SER A 197 13.79 -0.82 7.31
C SER A 197 14.64 -2.02 6.89
N THR A 198 15.95 -1.82 6.76
CA THR A 198 16.93 -2.89 6.55
C THR A 198 17.08 -3.83 7.75
N ALA A 199 16.62 -3.41 8.94
CA ALA A 199 16.51 -4.29 10.11
C ALA A 199 15.42 -5.36 9.95
N LEU A 200 14.42 -5.13 9.09
CA LEU A 200 13.35 -6.08 8.79
C LEU A 200 13.67 -6.89 7.53
N VAL A 201 14.09 -6.19 6.46
CA VAL A 201 14.43 -6.80 5.18
C VAL A 201 15.77 -6.22 4.71
N PRO A 202 16.87 -7.00 4.77
CA PRO A 202 18.14 -6.58 4.22
C PRO A 202 18.00 -6.20 2.75
N ARG A 203 18.71 -5.15 2.32
CA ARG A 203 18.77 -4.78 0.90
C ARG A 203 19.48 -5.89 0.12
N PRO A 204 18.83 -6.55 -0.86
CA PRO A 204 19.49 -7.59 -1.64
C PRO A 204 20.69 -7.09 -2.43
N ALA A 205 21.75 -7.89 -2.47
CA ALA A 205 22.99 -7.53 -3.18
C ALA A 205 22.82 -7.56 -4.71
N ASP A 206 21.85 -8.32 -5.22
CA ASP A 206 21.58 -8.48 -6.65
C ASP A 206 20.58 -7.47 -7.23
N TRP A 207 20.15 -6.49 -6.42
CA TRP A 207 19.39 -5.34 -6.88
C TRP A 207 20.23 -4.40 -7.72
N ARG A 208 19.67 -3.98 -8.86
CA ARG A 208 20.28 -3.00 -9.76
C ARG A 208 20.49 -1.64 -9.05
N PRO A 209 21.39 -0.78 -9.57
CA PRO A 209 21.50 0.61 -9.15
C PRO A 209 20.15 1.35 -9.18
N GLY A 210 19.98 2.35 -8.32
CA GLY A 210 18.74 3.13 -8.21
C GLY A 210 17.61 2.46 -7.41
N LEU A 211 17.82 1.26 -6.86
CA LEU A 211 16.92 0.63 -5.89
C LEU A 211 17.50 0.79 -4.47
N GLU A 212 16.92 1.71 -3.71
CA GLU A 212 17.42 2.10 -2.39
C GLU A 212 16.40 1.76 -1.30
N VAL A 213 16.89 1.41 -0.11
CA VAL A 213 16.07 1.21 1.09
C VAL A 213 16.35 2.39 2.01
N VAL A 214 15.36 3.25 2.21
CA VAL A 214 15.54 4.57 2.86
C VAL A 214 14.97 4.64 4.27
N GLY A 215 14.55 3.50 4.82
CA GLY A 215 13.95 3.41 6.15
C GLY A 215 12.43 3.49 6.12
N ASN A 216 11.82 3.18 7.26
CA ASN A 216 10.37 3.13 7.40
C ASN A 216 9.73 4.51 7.23
N TRP A 217 8.68 4.59 6.41
CA TRP A 217 7.79 5.74 6.41
C TRP A 217 6.63 5.49 7.36
N TRP A 218 6.64 6.21 8.47
CA TRP A 218 5.55 6.18 9.43
C TRP A 218 4.39 7.03 8.93
N PRO A 219 3.13 6.62 9.14
CA PRO A 219 1.98 7.47 8.86
C PRO A 219 2.06 8.82 9.58
N HIS A 220 1.36 9.82 9.05
CA HIS A 220 1.18 11.06 9.78
C HIS A 220 0.31 10.82 11.01
N HIS A 221 0.79 11.27 12.16
CA HIS A 221 0.05 11.34 13.40
C HIS A 221 0.06 12.79 13.87
N ASP A 222 -1.11 13.31 14.25
CA ASP A 222 -1.20 14.61 14.89
C ASP A 222 -0.56 14.51 16.29
N PRO A 223 0.50 15.27 16.59
CA PRO A 223 1.14 15.25 17.90
C PRO A 223 0.20 15.64 19.05
N ALA A 224 -0.89 16.35 18.76
CA ALA A 224 -1.92 16.71 19.73
C ALA A 224 -3.01 15.64 19.90
N ALA A 225 -3.02 14.57 19.09
CA ALA A 225 -4.02 13.52 19.18
C ALA A 225 -3.91 12.79 20.53
N GLN A 226 -5.03 12.76 21.26
CA GLN A 226 -5.15 12.04 22.52
C GLN A 226 -5.87 10.71 22.31
N LEU A 227 -5.48 9.70 23.10
CA LEU A 227 -6.22 8.46 23.17
C LEU A 227 -7.62 8.71 23.76
N PRO A 228 -8.65 7.96 23.34
CA PRO A 228 -9.97 8.04 23.97
C PRO A 228 -9.85 7.83 25.50
N PRO A 229 -10.52 8.63 26.34
CA PRO A 229 -10.36 8.57 27.80
C PRO A 229 -10.53 7.15 28.37
N ARG A 230 -11.50 6.39 27.85
CA ARG A 230 -11.73 5.00 28.26
C ARG A 230 -10.55 4.06 27.98
N LEU A 231 -9.84 4.27 26.87
CA LEU A 231 -8.64 3.51 26.56
C LEU A 231 -7.50 3.93 27.47
N GLU A 232 -7.35 5.23 27.73
CA GLU A 232 -6.32 5.74 28.63
C GLU A 232 -6.52 5.23 30.08
N ASP A 233 -7.76 5.25 30.57
CA ASP A 233 -8.11 4.70 31.88
C ASP A 233 -7.80 3.20 31.96
N PHE A 234 -8.13 2.42 30.92
CA PHE A 234 -7.83 0.99 30.86
C PHE A 234 -6.32 0.71 30.88
N LEU A 235 -5.53 1.52 30.17
CA LEU A 235 -4.06 1.42 30.16
C LEU A 235 -3.48 1.72 31.56
N ARG A 236 -3.99 2.74 32.26
CA ARG A 236 -3.60 3.08 33.64
C ARG A 236 -4.14 2.10 34.70
N SER A 237 -5.19 1.38 34.33
CA SER A 237 -5.87 0.26 34.97
C SER A 237 -5.10 -0.74 35.84
N GLY A 238 -3.89 -1.07 35.40
CA GLY A 238 -3.24 -2.32 35.79
C GLY A 238 -2.09 -2.75 34.87
N PRO A 239 -1.79 -4.05 34.76
CA PRO A 239 -0.63 -4.57 34.02
C PRO A 239 -0.70 -4.35 32.49
N ARG A 240 0.40 -4.05 31.81
CA ARG A 240 0.41 -3.75 30.36
C ARG A 240 -0.41 -4.77 29.52
N PRO A 241 -1.40 -4.32 28.73
CA PRO A 241 -2.19 -5.22 27.89
C PRO A 241 -1.45 -5.60 26.60
N VAL A 242 -1.96 -6.63 25.91
CA VAL A 242 -1.53 -7.02 24.56
C VAL A 242 -2.55 -6.53 23.53
N LEU A 243 -2.07 -5.86 22.48
CA LEU A 243 -2.90 -5.50 21.32
C LEU A 243 -3.01 -6.69 20.35
N ILE A 244 -4.24 -7.03 19.96
CA ILE A 244 -4.54 -8.02 18.93
C ILE A 244 -5.32 -7.32 17.81
N THR A 245 -4.77 -7.38 16.60
CA THR A 245 -5.33 -6.75 15.41
C THR A 245 -5.00 -7.58 14.17
N PHE A 246 -5.92 -7.60 13.21
CA PHE A 246 -5.70 -8.17 11.87
C PHE A 246 -5.71 -7.09 10.79
N GLY A 247 -5.77 -5.81 11.17
CA GLY A 247 -5.84 -4.70 10.23
C GLY A 247 -7.00 -4.87 9.23
N SER A 248 -6.67 -4.79 7.94
CA SER A 248 -7.64 -4.94 6.85
C SER A 248 -7.91 -6.40 6.41
N MET A 249 -7.41 -7.39 7.15
CA MET A 249 -7.58 -8.81 6.80
C MET A 249 -8.75 -9.46 7.56
N ALA A 250 -9.07 -10.70 7.16
CA ALA A 250 -9.98 -11.61 7.84
C ALA A 250 -11.44 -11.11 8.01
N ALA A 251 -11.93 -10.33 7.04
CA ALA A 251 -13.33 -9.91 7.01
C ALA A 251 -14.28 -11.12 7.08
N GLY A 252 -15.30 -11.03 7.94
CA GLY A 252 -16.30 -12.08 8.14
C GLY A 252 -15.94 -13.15 9.17
N GLU A 253 -14.74 -13.11 9.76
CA GLU A 253 -14.27 -14.09 10.76
C GLU A 253 -14.34 -13.55 12.21
N GLY A 254 -15.03 -12.43 12.43
CA GLY A 254 -14.97 -11.64 13.66
C GLY A 254 -15.32 -12.40 14.92
N GLU A 255 -16.43 -13.14 14.95
CA GLU A 255 -16.87 -13.91 16.11
C GLU A 255 -15.83 -14.97 16.48
N ARG A 256 -15.47 -15.83 15.52
CA ARG A 256 -14.49 -16.91 15.72
C ARG A 256 -13.13 -16.38 16.17
N LEU A 257 -12.63 -15.32 15.52
CA LEU A 257 -11.33 -14.74 15.87
C LEU A 257 -11.36 -14.02 17.21
N SER A 258 -12.48 -13.37 17.57
CA SER A 258 -12.65 -12.74 18.88
C SER A 258 -12.64 -13.79 19.99
N GLU A 259 -13.37 -14.90 19.83
CA GLU A 259 -13.34 -16.00 20.79
C GLU A 259 -11.93 -16.57 20.98
N ILE A 260 -11.21 -16.79 19.88
CA ILE A 260 -9.84 -17.31 19.92
C ILE A 260 -8.93 -16.31 20.66
N ALA A 261 -9.04 -15.02 20.34
CA ALA A 261 -8.25 -13.97 20.99
C ALA A 261 -8.51 -13.92 22.50
N VAL A 262 -9.78 -13.90 22.92
CA VAL A 262 -10.15 -13.88 24.35
C VAL A 262 -9.69 -15.15 25.07
N ARG A 263 -9.87 -16.34 24.47
CA ARG A 263 -9.37 -17.61 25.04
C ARG A 263 -7.86 -17.59 25.19
N ALA A 264 -7.13 -17.05 24.21
CA ALA A 264 -5.66 -16.94 24.28
C ALA A 264 -5.21 -16.00 25.38
N LEU A 265 -5.83 -14.82 25.51
CA LEU A 265 -5.54 -13.84 26.57
C LEU A 265 -5.77 -14.43 27.96
N ARG A 266 -6.92 -15.10 28.17
CA ARG A 266 -7.23 -15.77 29.44
C ARG A 266 -6.24 -16.87 29.78
N ARG A 267 -5.86 -17.71 28.82
CA ARG A 267 -4.85 -18.76 29.02
C ARG A 267 -3.47 -18.20 29.34
N ALA A 268 -3.15 -17.03 28.82
CA ALA A 268 -1.89 -16.34 29.10
C ALA A 268 -1.94 -15.50 30.40
N GLY A 269 -3.12 -15.30 31.00
CA GLY A 269 -3.29 -14.41 32.15
C GLY A 269 -3.01 -12.94 31.82
N LEU A 270 -3.29 -12.52 30.58
CA LEU A 270 -2.98 -11.18 30.08
C LEU A 270 -4.24 -10.36 29.84
N ARG A 271 -4.16 -9.06 30.12
CA ARG A 271 -5.13 -8.08 29.64
C ARG A 271 -4.97 -7.86 28.14
N GLY A 272 -6.05 -7.56 27.44
CA GLY A 272 -6.05 -7.44 25.99
C GLY A 272 -6.74 -6.19 25.47
N ILE A 273 -6.25 -5.70 24.34
CA ILE A 273 -6.93 -4.71 23.50
C ILE A 273 -7.21 -5.39 22.17
N LEU A 274 -8.48 -5.43 21.76
CA LEU A 274 -8.88 -5.91 20.44
C LEU A 274 -9.14 -4.71 19.53
N GLN A 275 -8.39 -4.59 18.44
CA GLN A 275 -8.68 -3.59 17.43
C GLN A 275 -9.68 -4.17 16.44
N THR A 276 -10.85 -3.52 16.28
CA THR A 276 -11.96 -4.06 15.49
C THR A 276 -11.53 -4.47 14.07
N GLY A 277 -10.82 -3.58 13.36
CA GLY A 277 -10.30 -3.84 12.01
C GLY A 277 -11.39 -4.28 11.02
N SER A 278 -10.99 -4.82 9.86
CA SER A 278 -11.93 -5.40 8.89
C SER A 278 -12.51 -6.73 9.35
N ALA A 279 -11.84 -7.42 10.27
CA ALA A 279 -12.33 -8.66 10.86
C ALA A 279 -13.57 -8.47 11.73
N GLY A 280 -13.81 -7.26 12.27
CA GLY A 280 -14.92 -7.01 13.18
C GLY A 280 -14.67 -7.62 14.58
N LEU A 281 -13.43 -7.58 15.06
CA LEU A 281 -13.10 -8.08 16.39
C LEU A 281 -13.89 -7.31 17.46
N ALA A 282 -14.52 -8.05 18.36
CA ALA A 282 -15.30 -7.48 19.46
C ALA A 282 -15.31 -8.41 20.67
N ALA A 283 -14.89 -7.87 21.81
CA ALA A 283 -15.08 -8.45 23.13
C ALA A 283 -14.97 -7.34 24.19
N GLU A 284 -15.78 -7.43 25.24
CA GLU A 284 -15.74 -6.50 26.36
C GLU A 284 -15.75 -7.28 27.67
N SER A 285 -14.78 -7.00 28.54
CA SER A 285 -14.70 -7.47 29.92
C SER A 285 -13.73 -6.58 30.71
N ASP A 286 -13.61 -6.78 32.02
CA ASP A 286 -12.70 -6.00 32.86
C ASP A 286 -11.24 -6.05 32.38
N ASP A 287 -10.83 -7.17 31.79
CA ASP A 287 -9.46 -7.39 31.29
C ASP A 287 -9.32 -7.29 29.76
N VAL A 288 -10.41 -7.05 29.02
CA VAL A 288 -10.40 -6.99 27.54
C VAL A 288 -11.22 -5.83 27.02
N ARG A 289 -10.60 -4.99 26.21
CA ARG A 289 -11.23 -3.80 25.63
C ARG A 289 -11.23 -3.84 24.11
N THR A 290 -12.37 -3.55 23.47
CA THR A 290 -12.43 -3.32 22.03
C THR A 290 -12.23 -1.85 21.72
N ILE A 291 -11.41 -1.56 20.71
CA ILE A 291 -11.15 -0.21 20.22
C ILE A 291 -11.30 -0.12 18.70
N GLY A 292 -11.68 1.06 18.25
CA GLY A 292 -11.57 1.45 16.86
C GLY A 292 -10.14 1.83 16.48
N ASP A 293 -10.03 2.74 15.53
CA ASP A 293 -8.76 3.29 15.08
C ASP A 293 -8.24 4.35 16.07
N VAL A 294 -6.98 4.22 16.48
CA VAL A 294 -6.29 5.16 17.40
C VAL A 294 -4.82 5.30 16.95
N PRO A 295 -4.14 6.40 17.33
CA PRO A 295 -2.70 6.56 17.11
C PRO A 295 -1.85 5.43 17.68
#